data_AF-A0A5P9H8X8-F1
#
_entry.id   AF-A0A5P9H8X8-F1
#
_cell.length_a   1.000
_cell.length_b   1.000
_cell.length_c   1.000
_cell.angle_alpha   90.00
_cell.angle_beta   90.00
_cell.angle_gamma   90.00
#
_symmetry.space_group_name_H-M   'P 1'
#
loop_
_entity.id
_entity.type
_entity.pdbx_description
1 polymer ?
#
loop_
_entity_poly.entity_id
_entity_poly.type
_entity_poly.pdbx_seq_one_letter_code
_entity_poly.pdbx_strand_id
1 'polypeptide(L)'
;MKRALSILTLAALAGCSSSDEPVTQAGLVEALQDADLGITEVIEEDPNDSSMVPGEYQHHVTIVLEEVAPKGGQFFICNDPAECSEVKGYFDGLASLAGPHRYASESGHVVAQLNRDVSQDTADQVVAVLEEM
;
A
#
# COMPACT_ATOMS: atom_id res chain seq x y z
N MET A 1 48.03 28.51 26.27
CA MET A 1 46.95 28.13 27.21
C MET A 1 45.74 28.99 26.84
N LYS A 2 44.54 28.56 26.47
CA LYS A 2 43.78 27.30 26.53
C LYS A 2 43.04 27.16 25.19
N ARG A 3 43.09 26.00 24.54
CA ARG A 3 42.23 25.69 23.37
C ARG A 3 40.90 25.17 23.90
N ALA A 4 39.81 25.82 23.53
CA ALA A 4 38.46 25.36 23.78
C ALA A 4 38.21 24.10 22.93
N LEU A 5 37.81 23.01 23.60
CA LEU A 5 37.41 21.78 22.95
C LEU A 5 35.89 21.83 22.76
N SER A 6 35.44 22.12 21.53
CA SER A 6 34.04 21.98 21.15
C SER A 6 33.73 20.48 21.01
N ILE A 7 32.84 19.98 21.86
CA ILE A 7 32.31 18.62 21.78
C ILE A 7 31.29 18.62 20.65
N LEU A 8 31.63 17.96 19.55
CA LEU A 8 30.75 17.70 18.42
C LEU A 8 29.82 16.55 18.82
N THR A 9 28.57 16.87 19.13
CA THR A 9 27.52 15.87 19.41
C THR A 9 27.21 15.13 18.11
N LEU A 10 27.64 13.87 17.99
CA LEU A 10 27.15 12.96 16.96
C LEU A 10 25.66 12.73 17.21
N ALA A 11 24.81 13.24 16.32
CA ALA A 11 23.44 12.77 16.20
C ALA A 11 23.48 11.29 15.82
N ALA A 12 23.08 10.42 16.76
CA ALA A 12 22.76 9.04 16.45
C ALA A 12 21.52 9.09 15.53
N LEU A 13 21.74 8.89 14.23
CA LEU A 13 20.70 8.43 13.33
C LEU A 13 20.21 7.10 13.89
N ALA A 14 19.04 7.12 14.52
CA ALA A 14 18.27 5.91 14.81
C ALA A 14 17.77 5.34 13.48
N GLY A 15 18.68 4.79 12.68
CA GLY A 15 18.35 3.80 11.68
C GLY A 15 18.46 2.45 12.36
N CYS A 16 17.33 1.79 12.63
CA CYS A 16 17.17 0.35 12.85
C CYS A 16 15.72 0.08 13.25
N SER A 17 14.88 -0.25 12.28
CA SER A 17 14.01 -1.43 12.32
C SER A 17 13.36 -1.60 10.95
N SER A 18 14.11 -2.09 9.96
CA SER A 18 13.53 -2.99 8.96
C SER A 18 13.28 -4.30 9.71
N SER A 19 12.21 -4.31 10.49
CA SER A 19 11.70 -5.56 11.03
C SER A 19 10.94 -6.20 9.87
N ASP A 20 11.26 -7.45 9.53
CA ASP A 20 10.42 -8.34 8.70
C ASP A 20 9.08 -8.62 9.41
N GLU A 21 8.37 -7.57 9.84
CA GLU A 21 7.04 -7.71 10.40
C GLU A 21 6.08 -7.95 9.23
N PRO A 22 5.23 -8.98 9.31
CA PRO A 22 4.29 -9.27 8.25
C PRO A 22 3.38 -8.06 8.04
N VAL A 23 3.15 -7.69 6.78
CA VAL A 23 2.20 -6.63 6.45
C VAL A 23 0.83 -7.02 6.98
N THR A 24 0.23 -6.15 7.79
CA THR A 24 -1.10 -6.37 8.36
C THR A 24 -2.12 -5.45 7.74
N GLN A 25 -3.39 -5.86 7.75
CA GLN A 25 -4.51 -5.02 7.34
C GLN A 25 -4.56 -3.69 8.12
N ALA A 26 -4.39 -3.73 9.44
CA ALA A 26 -4.40 -2.53 10.27
C ALA A 26 -3.25 -1.59 9.89
N GLY A 27 -2.03 -2.11 9.69
CA GLY A 27 -0.89 -1.30 9.28
C GLY A 27 -1.06 -0.66 7.90
N LEU A 28 -1.66 -1.36 6.94
CA LEU A 28 -2.00 -0.79 5.64
C LEU A 28 -3.02 0.33 5.76
N VAL A 29 -4.10 0.11 6.51
CA VAL A 29 -5.16 1.11 6.67
C VAL A 29 -4.65 2.36 7.39
N GLU A 30 -3.84 2.19 8.44
CA GLU A 30 -3.20 3.29 9.17
C GLU A 30 -2.29 4.10 8.23
N ALA A 31 -1.40 3.45 7.48
CA ALA A 31 -0.51 4.14 6.55
C ALA A 31 -1.25 4.90 5.44
N LEU A 32 -2.33 4.32 4.90
CA LEU A 32 -3.17 4.99 3.90
C LEU A 32 -3.92 6.20 4.48
N GLN A 33 -4.36 6.14 5.74
CA GLN A 33 -5.03 7.25 6.42
C GLN A 33 -4.05 8.37 6.76
N ASP A 34 -2.84 8.04 7.19
CA ASP A 34 -1.77 9.01 7.51
C ASP A 34 -1.28 9.78 6.28
N ALA A 35 -1.42 9.20 5.08
CA ALA A 35 -1.10 9.85 3.82
C ALA A 35 -2.14 10.91 3.37
N ASP A 36 -3.21 11.15 4.14
CA ASP A 36 -4.24 12.18 3.87
C ASP A 36 -4.85 12.11 2.45
N LEU A 37 -5.05 10.88 1.95
CA LEU A 37 -5.53 10.61 0.59
C LEU A 37 -7.00 11.02 0.34
N GLY A 38 -7.69 11.60 1.34
CA GLY A 38 -9.13 11.85 1.26
C GLY A 38 -9.98 10.58 1.35
N ILE A 39 -9.55 9.60 2.15
CA ILE A 39 -10.30 8.37 2.41
C ILE A 39 -11.51 8.69 3.28
N THR A 40 -12.70 8.43 2.75
CA THR A 40 -13.96 8.65 3.47
C THR A 40 -14.50 7.39 4.14
N GLU A 41 -14.11 6.22 3.63
CA GLU A 41 -14.56 4.93 4.13
C GLU A 41 -13.53 3.85 3.80
N VAL A 42 -13.37 2.90 4.72
CA VAL A 42 -12.57 1.68 4.56
C VAL A 42 -13.51 0.50 4.76
N ILE A 43 -13.54 -0.40 3.79
CA ILE A 43 -14.41 -1.58 3.76
C ILE A 43 -13.51 -2.81 3.82
N GLU A 44 -13.71 -3.63 4.84
CA GLU A 44 -13.06 -4.92 4.97
C GLU A 44 -13.90 -5.95 4.22
N GLU A 45 -13.35 -6.50 3.14
CA GLU A 45 -14.03 -7.48 2.31
C GLU A 45 -13.69 -8.90 2.81
N ASP A 46 -14.64 -9.83 2.69
CA ASP A 46 -14.33 -11.24 2.89
C ASP A 46 -13.50 -11.75 1.69
N PRO A 47 -12.26 -12.23 1.89
CA PRO A 47 -11.43 -12.75 0.80
C PRO A 47 -12.12 -13.89 0.02
N ASN A 48 -13.05 -14.60 0.65
CA ASN A 48 -13.80 -15.69 0.02
C ASN A 48 -14.93 -15.21 -0.90
N ASP A 49 -15.38 -13.96 -0.77
CA ASP A 49 -16.45 -13.38 -1.60
C ASP A 49 -15.91 -12.91 -2.97
N SER A 50 -14.60 -12.66 -3.08
CA SER A 50 -13.95 -12.13 -4.28
C SER A 50 -13.55 -13.26 -5.27
N SER A 51 -14.52 -14.15 -5.56
CA SER A 51 -14.39 -15.38 -6.36
C SER A 51 -13.80 -15.24 -7.77
N MET A 52 -13.57 -14.02 -8.26
CA MET A 52 -13.01 -13.74 -9.57
C MET A 52 -11.55 -13.31 -9.56
N VAL A 53 -11.02 -12.84 -8.43
CA VAL A 53 -9.60 -12.46 -8.29
C VAL A 53 -8.83 -13.70 -7.83
N PRO A 54 -7.85 -14.20 -8.60
CA PRO A 54 -7.08 -15.38 -8.25
C PRO A 54 -6.11 -15.09 -7.09
N GLY A 55 -5.63 -16.15 -6.46
CA GLY A 55 -4.63 -16.10 -5.39
C GLY A 55 -5.23 -16.38 -4.00
N GLU A 56 -4.39 -16.80 -3.06
CA GLU A 56 -4.75 -17.03 -1.66
C GLU A 56 -4.32 -15.83 -0.79
N TYR A 57 -4.81 -14.63 -1.12
CA TYR A 57 -4.54 -13.45 -0.29
C TYR A 57 -5.27 -13.53 1.05
N GLN A 58 -4.61 -13.04 2.11
CA GLN A 58 -5.10 -13.10 3.47
C GLN A 58 -6.16 -12.03 3.76
N HIS A 59 -5.97 -10.84 3.19
CA HIS A 59 -6.86 -9.70 3.41
C HIS A 59 -7.20 -9.00 2.10
N HIS A 60 -8.45 -8.52 2.01
CA HIS A 60 -8.94 -7.68 0.93
C HIS A 60 -9.58 -6.44 1.54
N VAL A 61 -9.05 -5.28 1.18
CA VAL A 61 -9.50 -3.98 1.69
C VAL A 61 -9.94 -3.12 0.50
N THR A 62 -11.14 -2.57 0.56
CA THR A 62 -11.61 -1.56 -0.38
C THR A 62 -11.63 -0.20 0.31
N ILE A 63 -11.25 0.87 -0.41
CA ILE A 63 -11.36 2.24 0.09
C ILE A 63 -12.30 3.07 -0.78
N VAL A 64 -12.97 4.03 -0.15
CA VAL A 64 -13.68 5.11 -0.83
C VAL A 64 -12.83 6.37 -0.72
N LEU A 65 -12.44 6.91 -1.87
CA LEU A 65 -11.75 8.19 -1.99
C LEU A 65 -12.76 9.27 -2.38
N GLU A 66 -12.70 10.43 -1.73
CA GLU A 66 -13.61 11.56 -1.99
C GLU A 66 -13.62 11.96 -3.48
N GLU A 67 -12.45 12.00 -4.13
CA GLU A 67 -12.30 12.45 -5.52
C GLU A 67 -13.02 11.58 -6.56
N VAL A 68 -13.24 10.28 -6.25
CA VAL A 68 -13.81 9.29 -7.18
C VAL A 68 -14.90 8.43 -6.54
N ALA A 69 -15.54 8.95 -5.49
CA ALA A 69 -16.58 8.23 -4.77
C ALA A 69 -17.67 7.71 -5.73
N PRO A 70 -18.21 6.50 -5.51
CA PRO A 70 -18.05 5.68 -4.30
C PRO A 70 -16.95 4.61 -4.40
N LYS A 71 -16.02 4.68 -5.36
CA LYS A 71 -15.00 3.64 -5.56
C LYS A 71 -13.61 4.25 -5.65
N GLY A 72 -12.81 4.14 -4.59
CA GLY A 72 -11.43 4.65 -4.56
C GLY A 72 -10.41 3.65 -5.09
N GLY A 73 -10.40 2.45 -4.53
CA GLY A 73 -9.46 1.40 -4.90
C GLY A 73 -9.60 0.19 -4.00
N GLN A 74 -8.84 -0.85 -4.32
CA GLN A 74 -8.79 -2.08 -3.56
C GLN A 74 -7.36 -2.56 -3.39
N PHE A 75 -7.12 -3.21 -2.26
CA PHE A 75 -5.83 -3.68 -1.80
C PHE A 75 -5.93 -5.14 -1.38
N PHE A 76 -4.92 -5.92 -1.73
CA PHE A 76 -4.81 -7.34 -1.42
C PHE A 76 -3.51 -7.54 -0.66
N ILE A 77 -3.57 -8.18 0.50
CA ILE A 77 -2.41 -8.49 1.33
C ILE A 77 -2.18 -10.00 1.31
N CYS A 78 -0.98 -10.42 0.96
CA CYS A 78 -0.62 -11.82 0.77
C CYS A 78 0.45 -12.27 1.78
N ASN A 79 0.40 -13.55 2.16
CA ASN A 79 1.44 -14.13 3.01
C ASN A 79 2.69 -14.45 2.21
N ASP A 80 2.55 -14.76 0.92
CA ASP A 80 3.65 -15.04 0.00
C ASP A 80 3.63 -14.04 -1.19
N PRO A 81 4.78 -13.46 -1.57
CA PRO A 81 4.84 -12.58 -2.75
C PRO A 81 4.40 -13.25 -4.05
N ALA A 82 4.52 -14.58 -4.16
CA ALA A 82 4.03 -15.32 -5.32
C ALA A 82 2.51 -15.24 -5.45
N GLU A 83 1.76 -15.27 -4.34
CA GLU A 83 0.30 -15.12 -4.32
C GLU A 83 -0.09 -13.71 -4.84
N CYS A 84 0.58 -12.67 -4.33
CA CYS A 84 0.34 -11.30 -4.78
C CYS A 84 0.79 -11.08 -6.23
N SER A 85 1.80 -11.80 -6.70
CA SER A 85 2.17 -11.80 -8.13
C SER A 85 1.05 -12.35 -9.02
N GLU A 86 0.26 -13.34 -8.56
CA GLU A 86 -0.90 -13.85 -9.31
C GLU A 86 -2.04 -12.81 -9.36
N VAL A 87 -2.33 -12.18 -8.21
CA VAL A 87 -3.31 -11.06 -8.12
C VAL A 87 -2.91 -9.92 -9.06
N LYS A 88 -1.63 -9.52 -9.01
CA LYS A 88 -1.09 -8.47 -9.88
C LYS A 88 -1.19 -8.87 -11.36
N GLY A 89 -0.82 -10.10 -11.69
CA GLY A 89 -0.93 -10.65 -13.04
C GLY A 89 -2.36 -10.64 -13.59
N TYR A 90 -3.35 -10.92 -12.73
CA TYR A 90 -4.77 -10.83 -13.09
C TYR A 90 -5.18 -9.41 -13.52
N PHE A 91 -4.89 -8.40 -12.70
CA PHE A 91 -5.19 -7.01 -13.07
C PHE A 91 -4.34 -6.51 -14.24
N ASP A 92 -3.14 -7.05 -14.42
CA ASP A 92 -2.29 -6.79 -15.58
C ASP A 92 -2.91 -7.31 -16.88
N GLY A 93 -3.43 -8.53 -16.86
CA GLY A 93 -4.18 -9.12 -17.98
C GLY A 93 -5.48 -8.37 -18.31
N LEU A 94 -6.04 -7.66 -17.33
CA LEU A 94 -7.27 -6.88 -17.46
C LEU A 94 -7.03 -5.37 -17.55
N ALA A 95 -5.83 -4.92 -17.97
CA ALA A 95 -5.43 -3.51 -17.99
C ALA A 95 -6.48 -2.53 -18.55
N SER A 96 -7.16 -2.89 -19.65
CA SER A 96 -8.17 -2.05 -20.28
C SER A 96 -9.41 -1.81 -19.40
N LEU A 97 -9.70 -2.74 -18.48
CA LEU A 97 -10.82 -2.70 -17.55
C LEU A 97 -10.41 -2.18 -16.17
N ALA A 98 -9.28 -2.65 -15.65
CA ALA A 98 -8.75 -2.30 -14.34
C ALA A 98 -8.14 -0.89 -14.27
N GLY A 99 -7.88 -0.26 -15.41
CA GLY A 99 -7.31 1.08 -15.47
C GLY A 99 -5.79 1.10 -15.30
N PRO A 100 -5.18 2.30 -15.31
CA PRO A 100 -3.73 2.44 -15.30
C PRO A 100 -3.10 2.16 -13.93
N HIS A 101 -3.83 2.38 -12.83
CA HIS A 101 -3.31 2.38 -11.47
C HIS A 101 -3.33 0.98 -10.86
N ARG A 102 -2.27 0.22 -11.12
CA ARG A 102 -2.06 -1.14 -10.61
C ARG A 102 -0.63 -1.28 -10.11
N TYR A 103 -0.47 -1.44 -8.80
CA TYR A 103 0.82 -1.37 -8.13
C TYR A 103 1.02 -2.60 -7.23
N ALA A 104 2.27 -2.85 -6.87
CA ALA A 104 2.64 -3.80 -5.83
C ALA A 104 3.64 -3.13 -4.88
N SER A 105 3.64 -3.49 -3.60
CA SER A 105 4.64 -3.02 -2.64
C SER A 105 6.03 -3.51 -2.99
N GLU A 106 7.07 -2.87 -2.45
CA GLU A 106 8.46 -3.28 -2.66
C GLU A 106 8.71 -4.69 -2.11
N SER A 107 8.11 -5.00 -0.96
CA SER A 107 8.11 -6.33 -0.36
C SER A 107 7.36 -7.40 -1.19
N GLY A 108 6.49 -6.98 -2.12
CA GLY A 108 5.65 -7.87 -2.94
C GLY A 108 4.45 -8.47 -2.20
N HIS A 109 4.22 -8.09 -0.95
CA HIS A 109 3.13 -8.62 -0.10
C HIS A 109 1.83 -7.84 -0.21
N VAL A 110 1.81 -6.70 -0.92
CA VAL A 110 0.58 -5.91 -1.15
C VAL A 110 0.42 -5.65 -2.65
N VAL A 111 -0.81 -5.78 -3.14
CA VAL A 111 -1.22 -5.32 -4.48
C VAL A 111 -2.30 -4.29 -4.34
N ALA A 112 -2.18 -3.19 -5.06
CA ALA A 112 -3.21 -2.16 -5.15
C ALA A 112 -3.75 -2.07 -6.58
N GLN A 113 -5.06 -1.97 -6.71
CA GLN A 113 -5.75 -1.56 -7.94
C GLN A 113 -6.66 -0.39 -7.61
N LEU A 114 -6.33 0.80 -8.12
CA LEU A 114 -7.11 2.01 -7.87
C LEU A 114 -8.13 2.24 -8.98
N ASN A 115 -9.17 2.99 -8.67
CA ASN A 115 -10.12 3.43 -9.68
C ASN A 115 -9.37 4.20 -10.80
N ARG A 116 -9.76 3.95 -12.05
CA ARG A 116 -9.12 4.53 -13.23
C ARG A 116 -9.10 6.05 -13.27
N ASP A 117 -10.03 6.69 -12.57
CA ASP A 117 -10.24 8.13 -12.57
C ASP A 117 -9.52 8.81 -11.38
N VAL A 118 -8.81 8.04 -10.54
CA VAL A 118 -7.93 8.55 -9.48
C VAL A 118 -6.87 9.44 -10.11
N SER A 119 -6.56 10.56 -9.47
CA SER A 119 -5.54 11.46 -9.99
C SER A 119 -4.15 10.81 -9.91
N GLN A 120 -3.23 11.19 -10.80
CA GLN A 120 -1.86 10.67 -10.73
C GLN A 120 -1.20 11.06 -9.39
N ASP A 121 -1.47 12.26 -8.87
CA ASP A 121 -0.92 12.73 -7.58
C ASP A 121 -1.42 11.86 -6.41
N THR A 122 -2.70 11.46 -6.41
CA THR A 122 -3.24 10.51 -5.41
C THR A 122 -2.61 9.12 -5.59
N ALA A 123 -2.49 8.66 -6.83
CA ALA A 123 -1.90 7.36 -7.13
C ALA A 123 -0.42 7.28 -6.72
N ASP A 124 0.35 8.35 -6.90
CA ASP A 124 1.76 8.45 -6.51
C ASP A 124 1.92 8.44 -4.98
N GLN A 125 0.99 9.06 -4.23
CA GLN A 125 0.98 8.97 -2.77
C GLN A 125 0.67 7.54 -2.29
N VAL A 126 -0.25 6.83 -2.95
CA VAL A 126 -0.47 5.40 -2.67
C VAL A 126 0.81 4.59 -2.95
N VAL A 127 1.51 4.86 -4.05
CA VAL A 127 2.79 4.19 -4.35
C VAL A 127 3.81 4.44 -3.23
N ALA A 128 3.94 5.70 -2.77
CA ALA A 128 4.85 6.02 -1.68
C ALA A 128 4.51 5.26 -0.38
N VAL A 129 3.22 5.10 -0.05
CA VAL A 129 2.80 4.24 1.08
C VAL A 129 3.26 2.80 0.87
N LEU A 130 3.07 2.24 -0.33
CA LEU A 130 3.43 0.86 -0.65
C LEU A 130 4.95 0.61 -0.71
N GLU A 131 5.76 1.63 -0.97
CA GLU A 131 7.23 1.54 -0.93
C GLU A 131 7.77 1.42 0.51
N GLU A 132 7.00 1.86 1.50
CA GLU A 132 7.36 1.76 2.92
C GLU A 132 6.91 0.43 3.57
N MET A 133 6.29 -0.48 2.79
CA MET A 133 5.76 -1.78 3.24
C MET A 133 6.55 -2.97 2.70
#